data_AF-A0A484MZV6-F1
#
_entry.id   AF-A0A484MZV6-F1
#
_cell.length_a   1.000
_cell.length_b   1.000
_cell.length_c   1.000
_cell.angle_alpha   90.00
_cell.angle_beta   90.00
_cell.angle_gamma   90.00
#
_symmetry.space_group_name_H-M   'P 1'
#
loop_
_entity.id
_entity.type
_entity.pdbx_description
1 polymer ?
#
loop_
_entity_poly.entity_id
_entity_poly.type
_entity_poly.pdbx_seq_one_letter_code
_entity_poly.pdbx_strand_id
1 'polypeptide(L)'
;MIYLNQLQFINQGSSNNVMSLPELLHLVESVVRLFSASFTSDVSWSLAYYGSPPHLHVKVAFHSSERCWSSSPDKRTSVPYPDFHNLMVVKYG
;
A
#
# COMPACT_ATOMS: atom_id res chain seq x y z
N MET A 1 -15.44 -14.45 -6.75
CA MET A 1 -16.10 -13.13 -6.93
C MET A 1 -15.04 -12.13 -7.37
N ILE A 2 -15.33 -11.25 -8.33
CA ILE A 2 -14.38 -10.26 -8.86
C ILE A 2 -14.91 -8.88 -8.51
N TYR A 3 -14.06 -8.02 -7.97
CA TYR A 3 -14.35 -6.63 -7.67
C TYR A 3 -13.56 -5.70 -8.59
N LEU A 4 -14.15 -4.55 -8.90
CA LEU A 4 -13.57 -3.49 -9.71
C LEU A 4 -13.13 -2.32 -8.82
N ASN A 5 -12.08 -1.62 -9.23
CA ASN A 5 -11.63 -0.42 -8.53
C ASN A 5 -12.68 0.70 -8.65
N GLN A 6 -12.92 1.40 -7.54
CA GLN A 6 -13.75 2.60 -7.54
C GLN A 6 -13.05 3.74 -8.28
N LEU A 7 -13.77 4.38 -9.22
CA LEU A 7 -13.28 5.54 -9.98
C LEU A 7 -14.07 6.79 -9.57
N GLN A 8 -13.40 7.74 -8.92
CA GLN A 8 -14.02 8.93 -8.29
C GLN A 8 -14.79 9.85 -9.27
N PHE A 9 -14.48 9.79 -10.57
CA PHE A 9 -15.07 10.67 -11.60
C PHE A 9 -16.14 10.01 -12.45
N ILE A 10 -16.33 8.70 -12.29
CA ILE A 10 -17.41 7.99 -12.96
C ILE A 10 -18.50 7.83 -11.92
N ASN A 11 -19.68 8.40 -12.18
CA ASN A 11 -20.85 8.14 -11.35
C ASN A 11 -21.29 6.68 -11.59
N GLN A 12 -20.59 5.75 -10.96
CA GLN A 12 -20.85 4.31 -10.99
C GLN A 12 -22.02 4.03 -10.06
N GLY A 13 -23.22 4.44 -10.48
CA GLY A 13 -24.45 4.16 -9.75
C GLY A 13 -24.56 2.67 -9.39
N SER A 14 -24.77 2.39 -8.10
CA SER A 14 -25.11 1.09 -7.47
C SER A 14 -24.43 -0.17 -8.03
N SER A 15 -23.17 -0.09 -8.46
CA SER A 15 -22.43 -1.30 -8.82
C SER A 15 -21.97 -2.01 -7.55
N ASN A 16 -22.64 -3.10 -7.19
CA ASN A 16 -22.36 -3.90 -5.98
C ASN A 16 -20.97 -4.56 -5.95
N ASN A 17 -20.23 -4.52 -7.07
CA ASN A 17 -18.92 -5.14 -7.23
C ASN A 17 -17.79 -4.11 -7.33
N VAL A 18 -18.00 -2.88 -6.89
CA VAL A 18 -16.95 -1.86 -6.85
C VAL A 18 -16.42 -1.71 -5.43
N MET A 19 -15.11 -1.58 -5.29
CA MET A 19 -14.45 -1.49 -3.99
C MET A 19 -13.23 -0.58 -4.06
N SER A 20 -13.06 0.25 -3.05
CA SER A 20 -11.84 1.00 -2.78
C SER A 20 -10.88 0.20 -1.89
N LEU A 21 -9.60 0.56 -1.89
CA LEU A 21 -8.62 -0.11 -1.04
C LEU A 21 -8.90 0.08 0.47
N PRO A 22 -9.34 1.25 0.96
CA PRO A 22 -9.77 1.40 2.35
C PRO A 22 -10.93 0.49 2.70
N GLU A 23 -11.95 0.36 1.84
CA GLU A 23 -13.07 -0.56 2.06
C GLU A 23 -12.60 -2.02 2.09
N LEU A 24 -11.67 -2.39 1.19
CA LEU A 24 -11.08 -3.72 1.19
C LEU A 24 -10.37 -4.01 2.52
N LEU A 25 -9.61 -3.05 3.04
CA LEU A 25 -8.89 -3.19 4.31
C LEU A 25 -9.83 -3.17 5.52
N HIS A 26 -10.91 -2.40 5.45
CA HIS A 26 -11.95 -2.35 6.49
C HIS A 26 -12.79 -3.64 6.54
N LEU A 27 -12.93 -4.39 5.45
CA LEU A 27 -13.56 -5.72 5.50
C LEU A 27 -12.74 -6.75 6.28
N VAL A 28 -11.46 -6.44 6.51
CA VAL A 28 -10.50 -7.32 7.16
C VAL A 28 -9.88 -6.62 8.36
N GLU A 29 -10.70 -5.98 9.21
CA GLU A 29 -10.28 -5.23 10.41
C GLU A 29 -9.35 -6.03 11.36
N SER A 30 -9.39 -7.36 11.28
CA SER A 30 -8.49 -8.26 12.02
C SER A 30 -7.08 -8.39 11.41
N VAL A 31 -6.80 -7.71 10.31
CA VAL A 31 -5.51 -7.79 9.63
C VAL A 31 -4.45 -7.06 10.44
N VAL A 32 -3.50 -7.85 10.93
CA VAL A 32 -2.31 -7.39 11.65
C VAL A 32 -1.11 -7.19 10.73
N ARG A 33 -1.15 -7.74 9.51
CA ARG A 33 -0.04 -7.71 8.54
C ARG A 33 -0.56 -7.53 7.12
N LEU A 34 -0.11 -6.49 6.44
CA LEU A 34 -0.35 -6.21 5.03
C LEU A 34 0.95 -6.37 4.24
N PHE A 35 0.91 -7.15 3.17
CA PHE A 35 2.00 -7.21 2.18
C PHE A 35 1.48 -6.71 0.83
N SER A 36 2.08 -5.65 0.32
CA SER A 36 1.75 -5.05 -0.97
C SER A 36 2.93 -5.23 -1.91
N ALA A 37 2.69 -5.81 -3.10
CA ALA A 37 3.71 -5.96 -4.13
C ALA A 37 3.26 -5.26 -5.41
N SER A 38 4.10 -4.41 -5.98
CA SER A 38 3.79 -3.68 -7.20
C SER A 38 5.02 -3.44 -8.09
N PHE A 39 4.80 -3.17 -9.37
CA PHE A 39 5.92 -2.81 -10.26
C PHE A 39 6.47 -1.41 -9.95
N THR A 40 5.56 -0.45 -9.73
CA THR A 40 5.84 0.91 -9.25
C THR A 40 5.06 1.17 -7.97
N SER A 41 5.65 1.93 -7.04
CA SER A 41 4.97 2.31 -5.81
C SER A 41 5.35 3.73 -5.43
N ASP A 42 4.35 4.56 -5.15
CA ASP A 42 4.53 5.73 -4.30
C ASP A 42 4.17 5.29 -2.89
N VAL A 43 5.20 5.05 -2.08
CA VAL A 43 5.03 4.49 -0.73
C VAL A 43 4.31 5.48 0.17
N SER A 44 4.65 6.77 0.10
CA SER A 44 4.01 7.82 0.89
C SER A 44 2.52 7.92 0.58
N TRP A 45 2.17 7.91 -0.71
CA TRP A 45 0.77 7.91 -1.16
C TRP A 45 0.03 6.65 -0.68
N SER A 46 0.67 5.47 -0.80
CA SER A 46 0.07 4.20 -0.39
C SER A 46 -0.25 4.18 1.11
N LEU A 47 0.68 4.67 1.94
CA LEU A 47 0.48 4.75 3.40
C LEU A 47 -0.64 5.70 3.80
N ALA A 48 -0.70 6.88 3.17
CA ALA A 48 -1.79 7.82 3.36
C ALA A 48 -3.14 7.18 3.00
N TYR A 49 -3.15 6.36 1.95
CA TYR A 49 -4.34 5.65 1.48
C TYR A 49 -4.73 4.47 2.38
N TYR A 50 -3.78 3.81 3.06
CA TYR A 50 -4.06 2.74 4.03
C TYR A 50 -4.56 3.25 5.39
N GLY A 51 -4.43 4.55 5.67
CA GLY A 51 -4.87 5.14 6.94
C GLY A 51 -3.95 4.88 8.14
N SER A 52 -2.71 4.44 7.91
CA SER A 52 -1.66 4.17 8.92
C SER A 52 -2.15 3.71 10.30
N PRO A 53 -2.85 2.56 10.41
CA PRO A 53 -3.23 2.05 11.71
C PRO A 53 -1.95 1.69 12.48
N PRO A 54 -1.74 2.20 13.71
CA PRO A 54 -0.51 1.93 14.48
C PRO A 54 -0.22 0.43 14.70
N HIS A 55 -1.27 -0.39 14.58
CA HIS A 55 -1.31 -1.82 14.80
C HIS A 55 -1.07 -2.66 13.53
N LEU A 56 -1.12 -2.05 12.34
CA LEU A 56 -0.99 -2.76 11.07
C LEU A 56 0.47 -2.79 10.62
N HIS A 57 1.12 -3.94 10.59
CA HIS A 57 2.45 -4.05 9.99
C HIS A 57 2.36 -4.06 8.47
N VAL A 58 2.97 -3.09 7.82
CA VAL A 58 2.92 -2.93 6.35
C VAL A 58 4.28 -3.28 5.76
N LYS A 59 4.28 -4.21 4.81
CA LYS A 59 5.43 -4.51 3.96
C LYS A 59 5.11 -4.12 2.53
N VAL A 60 5.90 -3.22 1.96
CA VAL A 60 5.73 -2.80 0.56
C VAL A 60 6.94 -3.30 -0.25
N ALA A 61 6.67 -4.10 -1.26
CA ALA A 61 7.64 -4.66 -2.18
C ALA A 61 7.46 -4.04 -3.57
N PHE A 62 8.55 -3.61 -4.20
CA PHE A 62 8.48 -3.10 -5.57
C PHE A 62 9.72 -3.40 -6.42
N HIS A 63 9.54 -3.31 -7.74
CA HIS A 63 10.59 -3.61 -8.71
C HIS A 63 11.36 -2.36 -9.19
N SER A 64 10.64 -1.28 -9.53
CA SER A 64 11.26 -0.10 -10.16
C SER A 64 12.20 0.66 -9.22
N SER A 65 13.46 0.85 -9.65
CA SER A 65 14.47 1.69 -8.95
C SER A 65 14.24 3.19 -9.07
N GLU A 66 13.42 3.63 -10.03
CA GLU A 66 13.25 5.04 -10.35
C GLU A 66 12.33 5.76 -9.35
N ARG A 67 11.44 4.99 -8.69
CA ARG A 67 10.53 5.49 -7.64
C ARG A 67 10.63 4.68 -6.35
N CYS A 68 11.78 4.07 -6.10
CA CYS A 68 12.11 3.56 -4.78
C CYS A 68 12.13 4.71 -3.76
N TRP A 69 11.89 4.39 -2.49
CA TRP A 69 12.12 5.35 -1.40
C TRP A 69 13.58 5.81 -1.30
N SER A 70 14.54 5.01 -1.81
CA SER A 70 15.95 5.41 -1.94
C SER A 70 16.64 4.76 -3.15
N SER A 71 17.52 5.54 -3.80
CA SER A 71 18.44 5.07 -4.82
C SER A 71 19.63 4.27 -4.25
N SER A 72 19.95 4.41 -2.96
CA SER A 72 21.07 3.70 -2.30
C SER A 72 20.64 2.29 -1.84
N PRO A 73 21.29 1.21 -2.30
CA PRO A 73 20.95 -0.17 -1.91
C PRO A 73 20.98 -0.42 -0.40
N ASP A 74 22.01 0.07 0.30
CA ASP A 74 22.18 -0.14 1.75
C ASP A 74 21.11 0.57 2.56
N LYS A 75 20.62 1.71 2.04
CA LYS A 75 19.50 2.40 2.64
C LYS A 75 18.23 1.60 2.45
N ARG A 76 17.99 0.93 1.32
CA ARG A 76 16.72 0.23 0.99
C ARG A 76 16.23 -0.79 2.03
N THR A 77 17.08 -1.30 2.90
CA THR A 77 16.70 -2.24 3.98
C THR A 77 16.42 -1.57 5.33
N SER A 78 16.68 -0.27 5.48
CA SER A 78 16.38 0.48 6.71
C SER A 78 14.95 1.04 6.70
N VAL A 79 14.47 1.51 7.85
CA VAL A 79 13.14 2.10 7.99
C VAL A 79 13.14 3.45 7.25
N PRO A 80 12.47 3.59 6.10
CA PRO A 80 12.55 4.80 5.28
C PRO A 80 11.82 5.98 5.90
N TYR A 81 10.78 5.65 6.65
CA TYR A 81 9.81 6.59 7.20
C TYR A 81 9.85 6.45 8.71
N PRO A 82 10.62 7.29 9.42
CA PRO A 82 10.83 7.15 10.85
C PRO A 82 9.53 7.28 11.65
N ASP A 83 8.53 7.98 11.10
CA ASP A 83 7.20 8.14 11.67
C ASP A 83 6.35 6.85 11.58
N PHE A 84 6.81 5.82 10.88
CA PHE A 84 6.10 4.57 10.61
C PHE A 84 6.93 3.37 11.06
N HIS A 85 6.95 3.11 12.38
CA HIS A 85 7.72 1.99 12.98
C HIS A 85 7.27 0.60 12.53
N ASN A 86 6.05 0.49 12.02
CA ASN A 86 5.39 -0.72 11.53
C ASN A 86 5.58 -0.93 10.01
N LEU A 87 6.37 -0.10 9.34
CA LEU A 87 6.61 -0.15 7.89
C LEU A 87 7.98 -0.74 7.55
N MET A 88 7.98 -1.67 6.60
CA MET A 88 9.19 -2.16 5.94
C MET A 88 9.01 -2.07 4.44
N VAL A 89 10.03 -1.58 3.75
CA VAL A 89 9.99 -1.39 2.31
C VAL A 89 11.13 -2.17 1.68
N VAL A 90 10.85 -2.96 0.64
CA VAL A 90 11.80 -3.88 0.03
C VAL A 90 11.79 -3.69 -1.49
N LYS A 91 12.96 -3.49 -2.09
CA LYS A 91 13.10 -3.66 -3.54
C LYS A 91 13.35 -5.13 -3.85
N TYR A 92 12.64 -5.70 -4.83
CA TYR A 92 12.94 -7.03 -5.36
C TYR A 92 13.21 -6.95 -6.87
N GLY A 93 14.32 -7.54 -7.31
CA GLY A 93 14.83 -7.41 -8.68
C GLY A 93 16.26 -6.91 -8.70
#